data_AF-A0A4R4Z1X5-F1
#
_entry.id   AF-A0A4R4Z1X5-F1
#
_cell.length_a   1.000
_cell.length_b   1.000
_cell.length_c   1.000
_cell.angle_alpha   90.00
_cell.angle_beta   90.00
_cell.angle_gamma   90.00
#
_symmetry.space_group_name_H-M   'P 1'
#
loop_
_entity.id
_entity.type
_entity.pdbx_description
1 polymer ?
#
loop_
_entity_poly.entity_id
_entity_poly.type
_entity_poly.pdbx_seq_one_letter_code
_entity_poly.pdbx_strand_id
1 'polypeptide(L)'
;MARSYWLEDDSVPFATFLGVIQTYYHPEARNDNFDELVEWARAGRGGEEMATFKEELSRLVQGDREGLRPGAIEAATEYDDWNTDEGFLNWLWQELYPDEPVPRPGA
;
A
#
# COMPACT_ATOMS: atom_id res chain seq x y z
N MET A 1 2.04 -19.78 -1.79
CA MET A 1 3.14 -19.63 -2.77
C MET A 1 4.38 -19.09 -2.07
N ALA A 2 5.50 -18.82 -2.73
CA ALA A 2 6.74 -18.39 -2.06
C ALA A 2 6.50 -17.06 -1.34
N ARG A 3 6.34 -17.10 -0.02
CA ARG A 3 6.39 -15.93 0.87
C ARG A 3 7.66 -15.19 0.50
N SER A 4 7.52 -14.08 -0.20
CA SER A 4 8.65 -13.34 -0.74
C SER A 4 9.55 -12.94 0.42
N TYR A 5 10.70 -13.61 0.56
CA TYR A 5 11.59 -13.51 1.72
C TYR A 5 12.09 -12.09 2.03
N TRP A 6 11.86 -11.13 1.13
CA TRP A 6 12.17 -9.72 1.31
C TRP A 6 11.06 -8.91 1.99
N LEU A 7 9.83 -9.44 2.11
CA LEU A 7 8.74 -8.84 2.88
C LEU A 7 8.91 -9.03 4.39
N GLU A 8 9.75 -9.99 4.81
CA GLU A 8 10.09 -10.23 6.23
C GLU A 8 11.28 -9.34 6.70
N ASP A 9 11.79 -8.47 5.83
CA ASP A 9 12.92 -7.60 6.14
C ASP A 9 12.44 -6.17 6.39
N ASP A 10 12.22 -5.83 7.67
CA ASP A 10 11.82 -4.48 8.12
C ASP A 10 12.86 -3.38 7.81
N SER A 11 14.03 -3.72 7.25
CA SER A 11 15.04 -2.73 6.85
C SER A 11 14.80 -2.13 5.46
N VAL A 12 13.81 -2.63 4.71
CA VAL A 12 13.52 -2.11 3.37
C VAL A 12 12.66 -0.84 3.41
N PRO A 13 12.91 0.13 2.53
CA PRO A 13 12.01 1.27 2.35
C PRO A 13 10.60 0.79 1.99
N PHE A 14 9.58 1.45 2.55
CA PHE A 14 8.17 1.13 2.33
C PHE A 14 7.73 -0.24 2.88
N ALA A 15 8.48 -0.81 3.86
CA ALA A 15 8.14 -2.08 4.49
C ALA A 15 6.74 -2.08 5.12
N THR A 16 6.33 -0.96 5.74
CA THR A 16 5.02 -0.83 6.39
C THR A 16 3.90 -0.95 5.36
N PHE A 17 4.00 -0.22 4.25
CA PHE A 17 3.07 -0.28 3.13
C PHE A 17 2.97 -1.71 2.57
N LEU A 18 4.12 -2.32 2.27
CA LEU A 18 4.17 -3.66 1.68
C LEU A 18 3.58 -4.71 2.63
N GLY A 19 3.87 -4.63 3.94
CA GLY A 19 3.34 -5.55 4.95
C GLY A 19 1.84 -5.42 5.16
N VAL A 20 1.32 -4.19 5.23
CA VAL A 20 -0.12 -3.93 5.35
C VAL A 20 -0.85 -4.44 4.10
N ILE A 21 -0.39 -4.09 2.91
CA ILE A 21 -1.04 -4.50 1.67
C ILE A 21 -0.98 -6.02 1.48
N GLN A 22 0.15 -6.66 1.79
CA GLN A 22 0.22 -8.12 1.74
C GLN A 22 -0.74 -8.78 2.74
N THR A 23 -0.98 -8.17 3.89
CA THR A 23 -1.86 -8.75 4.93
C THR A 23 -3.34 -8.56 4.61
N TYR A 24 -3.70 -7.39 4.08
CA TYR A 24 -5.10 -6.98 3.94
C TYR A 24 -5.64 -7.05 2.50
N TYR A 25 -4.78 -6.95 1.49
CA TYR A 25 -5.18 -6.87 0.08
C TYR A 25 -4.81 -8.11 -0.76
N HIS A 26 -3.77 -8.84 -0.38
CA HIS A 26 -3.28 -10.00 -1.15
C HIS A 26 -4.42 -11.00 -1.48
N PRO A 27 -4.45 -11.64 -2.66
CA PRO A 27 -5.55 -12.55 -3.05
C PRO A 27 -5.69 -13.80 -2.16
N GLU A 28 -4.60 -14.19 -1.48
CA GLU A 28 -4.64 -15.23 -0.43
C GLU A 28 -5.21 -14.72 0.92
N ALA A 29 -5.33 -13.39 1.10
CA ALA A 29 -6.03 -12.79 2.23
C ALA A 29 -7.55 -12.97 2.06
N ARG A 30 -8.28 -13.01 3.18
CA ARG A 30 -9.75 -13.11 3.12
C ARG A 30 -10.30 -11.80 2.56
N ASN A 31 -11.29 -11.88 1.66
CA ASN A 31 -11.95 -10.70 1.06
C ASN A 31 -12.36 -9.63 2.08
N ASP A 32 -12.73 -10.03 3.30
CA ASP A 32 -13.16 -9.10 4.36
C ASP A 32 -12.01 -8.24 4.94
N ASN A 33 -10.75 -8.62 4.71
CA ASN A 33 -9.60 -7.91 5.26
C ASN A 33 -9.40 -6.53 4.59
N PHE A 34 -9.74 -6.39 3.31
CA PHE A 34 -9.60 -5.09 2.65
C PHE A 34 -10.64 -4.09 3.16
N ASP A 35 -11.88 -4.53 3.38
CA ASP A 35 -12.91 -3.72 4.00
C ASP A 35 -12.50 -3.28 5.42
N GLU A 36 -11.86 -4.19 6.18
CA GLU A 36 -11.30 -3.85 7.49
C GLU A 36 -10.21 -2.77 7.40
N LEU A 37 -9.31 -2.85 6.42
CA LEU A 37 -8.28 -1.82 6.17
C LEU A 37 -8.92 -0.46 5.84
N VAL A 38 -9.96 -0.45 5.00
CA VAL A 38 -10.70 0.77 4.65
C VAL A 38 -11.37 1.37 5.88
N GLU A 39 -12.04 0.56 6.69
CA GLU A 39 -12.63 1.02 7.96
C GLU A 39 -11.56 1.52 8.94
N TRP A 40 -10.41 0.85 9.01
CA TRP A 40 -9.29 1.25 9.86
C TRP A 40 -8.73 2.62 9.47
N ALA A 41 -8.43 2.81 8.17
CA ALA A 41 -7.92 4.06 7.65
C ALA A 41 -8.91 5.21 7.88
N ARG A 42 -10.20 4.98 7.60
CA ARG A 42 -11.27 5.99 7.76
C ARG A 42 -11.57 6.31 9.22
N ALA A 43 -11.52 5.32 10.10
CA ALA A 43 -11.71 5.52 11.53
C ALA A 43 -10.48 6.11 12.23
N GLY A 44 -9.35 6.27 11.52
CA GLY A 44 -8.08 6.70 12.10
C GLY A 44 -7.56 5.72 13.16
N ARG A 45 -7.89 4.43 13.01
CA ARG A 45 -7.43 3.36 13.90
C ARG A 45 -6.09 2.85 13.38
N GLY A 46 -5.14 2.58 14.29
CA GLY A 46 -3.80 2.10 13.93
C GLY A 46 -2.64 3.00 14.37
N GLY A 47 -2.91 4.19 14.93
CA GLY A 47 -1.90 5.01 15.61
C GLY A 47 -0.68 5.33 14.73
N GLU A 48 0.51 4.97 15.21
CA GLU A 48 1.78 5.23 14.52
C GLU A 48 1.94 4.39 13.24
N GLU A 49 1.52 3.13 13.24
CA GLU A 49 1.60 2.25 12.07
C GLU A 49 0.77 2.77 10.90
N MET A 50 -0.46 3.23 11.16
CA MET A 50 -1.31 3.82 10.11
C MET A 50 -0.78 5.17 9.62
N ALA A 51 -0.17 5.96 10.51
CA ALA A 51 0.48 7.20 10.11
C ALA A 51 1.67 6.93 9.17
N THR A 52 2.52 5.96 9.51
CA THR A 52 3.64 5.52 8.66
C THR A 52 3.14 4.94 7.34
N PHE A 53 2.13 4.07 7.37
CA PHE A 53 1.50 3.52 6.16
C PHE A 53 1.01 4.64 5.23
N LYS A 54 0.30 5.63 5.77
CA LYS A 54 -0.20 6.76 4.99
C LYS A 54 0.93 7.61 4.40
N GLU A 55 1.98 7.87 5.17
CA GLU A 55 3.15 8.63 4.70
C GLU A 55 3.85 7.90 3.56
N GLU A 56 4.11 6.60 3.73
CA GLU A 56 4.71 5.74 2.73
C GLU A 56 3.85 5.67 1.46
N LEU A 57 2.53 5.47 1.59
CA LEU A 57 1.60 5.49 0.46
C LEU A 57 1.62 6.86 -0.24
N SER A 58 1.62 7.96 0.50
CA SER A 58 1.69 9.31 -0.09
C SER A 58 2.96 9.50 -0.91
N ARG A 59 4.11 9.03 -0.41
CA ARG A 59 5.39 9.08 -1.12
C ARG A 59 5.33 8.24 -2.40
N LEU A 60 4.82 7.01 -2.33
CA LEU A 60 4.64 6.14 -3.49
C LEU A 60 3.72 6.76 -4.55
N VAL A 61 2.61 7.37 -4.13
CA VAL A 61 1.67 8.08 -5.02
C VAL A 61 2.32 9.29 -5.68
N GLN A 62 3.23 9.98 -4.99
CA GLN A 62 4.03 11.06 -5.57
C GLN A 62 5.13 10.57 -6.53
N GLY A 63 5.32 9.25 -6.66
CA GLY A 63 6.32 8.62 -7.50
C GLY A 63 7.68 8.40 -6.82
N ASP A 64 7.78 8.67 -5.51
CA ASP A 64 8.96 8.31 -4.74
C ASP A 64 9.01 6.79 -4.56
N ARG A 65 9.93 6.17 -5.29
CA ARG A 65 10.23 4.75 -5.24
C ARG A 65 11.67 4.50 -4.81
N GLU A 66 12.31 5.47 -4.15
CA GLU A 66 13.72 5.36 -3.81
C GLU A 66 13.96 4.17 -2.88
N GLY A 67 14.79 3.22 -3.34
CA GLY A 67 15.10 2.00 -2.61
C GLY A 67 13.99 0.93 -2.59
N LEU A 68 12.85 1.19 -3.24
CA LEU A 68 11.84 0.17 -3.51
C LEU A 68 12.35 -0.77 -4.63
N ARG A 69 12.20 -2.08 -4.43
CA ARG A 69 12.57 -3.05 -5.48
C ARG A 69 11.57 -2.97 -6.65
N PRO A 70 12.05 -3.07 -7.90
CA PRO A 70 11.17 -3.19 -9.06
C PRO A 70 10.21 -4.38 -8.88
N GLY A 71 8.91 -4.15 -9.09
CA GLY A 71 7.87 -5.17 -8.95
C GLY A 71 7.50 -5.53 -7.50
N ALA A 72 7.99 -4.81 -6.48
CA ALA A 72 7.63 -5.08 -5.09
C ALA A 72 6.13 -4.87 -4.81
N ILE A 73 5.52 -3.85 -5.42
CA ILE A 73 4.09 -3.54 -5.26
C ILE A 73 3.25 -4.61 -5.95
N GLU A 74 3.53 -4.91 -7.22
CA GLU A 74 2.91 -6.01 -7.96
C GLU A 74 3.02 -7.33 -7.20
N ALA A 75 4.19 -7.67 -6.65
CA ALA A 75 4.38 -8.89 -5.88
C ALA A 75 3.65 -8.91 -4.52
N ALA A 76 3.39 -7.75 -3.90
CA ALA A 76 2.68 -7.66 -2.62
C ALA A 76 1.16 -7.63 -2.78
N THR A 77 0.69 -7.18 -3.94
CA THR A 77 -0.73 -6.96 -4.24
C THR A 77 -1.33 -8.06 -5.12
N GLU A 78 -0.50 -8.65 -5.99
CA GLU A 78 -0.91 -9.48 -7.13
C GLU A 78 -2.10 -8.87 -7.87
N TYR A 79 -2.10 -7.55 -8.04
CA TYR A 79 -3.22 -6.88 -8.71
C TYR A 79 -3.26 -7.28 -10.20
N ASP A 80 -4.42 -7.71 -10.70
CA ASP A 80 -4.64 -7.99 -12.12
C ASP A 80 -5.46 -6.88 -12.82
N ASP A 81 -6.16 -6.04 -12.05
CA ASP A 81 -7.11 -5.06 -12.57
C ASP A 81 -6.47 -3.73 -13.02
N TRP A 82 -5.21 -3.46 -12.62
CA TRP A 82 -4.50 -2.23 -12.99
C TRP A 82 -3.33 -2.52 -13.93
N ASN A 83 -3.15 -1.65 -14.93
CA ASN A 83 -2.05 -1.76 -15.88
C ASN A 83 -0.72 -1.17 -15.34
N THR A 84 -0.75 -0.40 -14.25
CA THR A 84 0.43 0.27 -13.67
C THR A 84 0.32 0.40 -12.15
N ASP A 85 1.48 0.35 -11.47
CA ASP A 85 1.59 0.64 -10.03
C ASP A 85 0.93 1.98 -9.68
N GLU A 86 1.08 3.00 -10.54
CA GLU A 86 0.51 4.34 -10.32
C GLU A 86 -1.01 4.32 -10.34
N GLY A 87 -1.61 3.55 -11.26
CA GLY A 87 -3.06 3.39 -11.31
C GLY A 87 -3.58 2.74 -10.04
N PHE A 88 -2.91 1.69 -9.58
CA PHE A 88 -3.25 0.98 -8.35
C PHE A 88 -3.11 1.90 -7.12
N LEU A 89 -1.97 2.58 -6.96
CA LEU A 89 -1.70 3.46 -5.81
C LEU A 89 -2.67 4.65 -5.73
N ASN A 90 -3.00 5.24 -6.87
CA ASN A 90 -3.98 6.34 -6.93
C ASN A 90 -5.39 5.87 -6.54
N TRP A 91 -5.80 4.70 -7.03
CA TRP A 91 -7.07 4.10 -6.64
C TRP A 91 -7.10 3.79 -5.14
N LEU A 92 -6.04 3.14 -4.64
CA LEU A 92 -5.92 2.77 -3.22
C LEU A 92 -5.99 4.01 -2.32
N TRP A 93 -5.31 5.10 -2.69
CA TRP A 93 -5.42 6.35 -1.94
C TRP A 93 -6.86 6.88 -1.87
N GLN A 94 -7.60 6.82 -2.97
CA GLN A 94 -8.99 7.28 -3.01
C GLN A 94 -9.95 6.39 -2.22
N GLU A 95 -9.69 5.08 -2.15
CA GLU A 95 -10.50 4.18 -1.33
C GLU A 95 -10.29 4.41 0.17
N LEU A 96 -9.04 4.58 0.59
CA LEU A 96 -8.66 4.75 1.99
C LEU A 96 -8.90 6.17 2.51
N TYR A 97 -8.64 7.18 1.67
CA TYR A 97 -8.72 8.61 2.01
C TYR A 97 -9.56 9.38 0.99
N PRO A 98 -10.87 9.09 0.86
CA PRO A 98 -11.73 9.70 -0.16
C PRO A 98 -11.89 11.22 0.01
N ASP A 99 -11.75 11.73 1.24
CA ASP A 99 -11.85 13.16 1.56
C ASP A 99 -10.52 13.91 1.31
N GLU A 100 -9.43 13.20 1.02
CA GLU A 100 -8.11 13.81 0.81
C GLU A 100 -7.75 13.85 -0.68
N PRO A 101 -7.17 14.98 -1.15
CA PRO A 101 -6.71 15.06 -2.52
C PRO A 101 -5.59 14.06 -2.75
N VAL A 102 -5.63 13.37 -3.90
CA VAL A 102 -4.54 12.49 -4.33
C VAL A 102 -3.23 13.30 -4.37
N PRO A 103 -2.19 12.88 -3.63
CA PRO A 103 -0.88 13.50 -3.68
C PRO A 103 -0.38 13.53 -5.13
N ARG A 104 0.02 14.70 -5.63
CA ARG A 104 0.59 14.79 -6.97
C ARG A 104 2.11 14.81 -6.86
N PRO A 105 2.84 14.17 -7.79
CA PRO A 105 4.28 14.41 -7.93
C PRO A 105 4.50 15.92 -7.97
N GLY A 106 5.36 16.43 -7.08
CA GLY A 106 5.78 17.82 -7.13
C GLY A 106 6.40 18.09 -8.51
N ALA A 107 5.88 19.10 -9.20
CA ALA A 107 6.34 19.53 -10.53
C ALA A 107 7.82 19.94 -10.54
#